data_AF-A0A8J3AMK6-F1
#
_entry.id   AF-A0A8J3AMK6-F1
#
_cell.length_a   1.000
_cell.length_b   1.000
_cell.length_c   1.000
_cell.angle_alpha   90.00
_cell.angle_beta   90.00
_cell.angle_gamma   90.00
#
_symmetry.space_group_name_H-M   'P 1'
#
loop_
_entity.id
_entity.type
_entity.pdbx_description
1 polymer ?
#
loop_
_entity_poly.entity_id
_entity_poly.type
_entity_poly.pdbx_seq_one_letter_code
_entity_poly.pdbx_strand_id
1 'polypeptide(L)'
;MASKKRTKRYTPRRAHTTGNANRIFQLLGRVEDQKLLDPMDMTDLGIAYWAAFHQMLHGQAREEDWTMVTVALNTALILCEQGFGADWVDTINVALEGAWRSKLRADGLGVWRYDGNAICAIREALEMHDLQVEHANKGEIRAAFDEVRRRAVAGHVFAEAA
;
A
#
# COMPACT_ATOMS: atom_id res chain seq x y z
N MET A 1 1.07 43.00 -39.81
CA MET A 1 1.41 42.33 -38.54
C MET A 1 0.13 41.84 -37.88
N ALA A 2 -0.16 40.53 -37.94
CA ALA A 2 -1.40 39.97 -37.41
C ALA A 2 -1.20 39.48 -35.97
N SER A 3 -1.88 40.11 -35.02
CA SER A 3 -1.84 39.78 -33.59
C SER A 3 -2.57 38.46 -33.33
N LYS A 4 -1.84 37.48 -32.81
CA LYS A 4 -2.32 36.14 -32.46
C LYS A 4 -3.24 36.26 -31.23
N LYS A 5 -4.56 36.27 -31.44
CA LYS A 5 -5.54 36.28 -30.34
C LYS A 5 -5.31 35.08 -29.42
N ARG A 6 -5.09 35.37 -28.14
CA ARG A 6 -4.73 34.40 -27.10
C ARG A 6 -5.89 33.43 -26.84
N THR A 7 -5.49 32.20 -26.63
CA THR A 7 -6.20 30.91 -26.69
C THR A 7 -7.22 30.68 -25.57
N LYS A 8 -8.31 29.98 -25.92
CA LYS A 8 -9.25 29.19 -25.11
C LYS A 8 -9.36 29.50 -23.60
N ARG A 9 -10.59 29.81 -23.18
CA ARG A 9 -11.01 29.94 -21.78
C ARG A 9 -10.58 28.70 -20.99
N TYR A 10 -9.84 28.90 -19.90
CA TYR A 10 -9.43 27.83 -18.99
C TYR A 10 -10.68 27.17 -18.39
N THR A 11 -10.93 25.92 -18.76
CA THR A 11 -11.83 25.02 -18.07
C THR A 11 -10.99 24.16 -17.14
N PRO A 12 -11.23 24.17 -15.81
CA PRO A 12 -10.50 23.30 -14.91
C PRO A 12 -10.74 21.86 -15.34
N ARG A 13 -9.66 21.17 -15.70
CA ARG A 13 -9.69 19.75 -16.00
C ARG A 13 -10.09 19.06 -14.70
N ARG A 14 -11.29 18.46 -14.64
CA ARG A 14 -11.67 17.60 -13.52
C ARG A 14 -10.52 16.61 -13.36
N ALA A 15 -9.80 16.68 -12.24
CA ALA A 15 -8.84 15.66 -11.90
C ALA A 15 -9.61 14.34 -11.99
N HIS A 16 -9.18 13.46 -12.88
CA HIS A 16 -9.64 12.10 -12.83
C HIS A 16 -9.10 11.55 -11.52
N THR A 17 -9.92 11.56 -10.47
CA THR A 17 -9.73 10.73 -9.28
C THR A 17 -9.92 9.30 -9.77
N THR A 18 -8.91 8.78 -10.47
CA THR A 18 -8.94 7.47 -11.10
C THR A 18 -8.88 6.43 -9.99
N GLY A 19 -10.05 5.96 -9.56
CA GLY A 19 -10.37 4.56 -9.23
C GLY A 19 -9.62 3.83 -8.10
N ASN A 20 -8.44 4.26 -7.66
CA ASN A 20 -7.51 3.41 -6.92
C ASN A 20 -7.70 3.52 -5.41
N ALA A 21 -7.94 4.72 -4.87
CA ALA A 21 -8.29 4.88 -3.46
C ALA A 21 -9.57 4.08 -3.13
N ASN A 22 -10.60 4.19 -4.00
CA ASN A 22 -11.85 3.42 -3.88
C ASN A 22 -11.68 1.91 -3.95
N ARG A 23 -10.65 1.38 -4.61
CA ARG A 23 -10.36 -0.07 -4.66
C ARG A 23 -9.61 -0.56 -3.43
N ILE A 24 -8.65 0.22 -2.92
CA ILE A 24 -8.06 -0.02 -1.60
C ILE A 24 -9.17 -0.04 -0.55
N PHE A 25 -10.15 0.88 -0.63
CA PHE A 25 -11.34 0.85 0.23
C PHE A 25 -12.25 -0.36 0.02
N GLN A 26 -12.40 -0.87 -1.19
CA GLN A 26 -13.22 -2.06 -1.43
C GLN A 26 -12.54 -3.34 -0.93
N LEU A 27 -11.21 -3.43 -1.00
CA LEU A 27 -10.46 -4.55 -0.44
C LEU A 27 -10.41 -4.47 1.09
N LEU A 28 -10.10 -3.30 1.67
CA LEU A 28 -10.17 -3.08 3.13
C LEU A 28 -11.60 -3.22 3.67
N GLY A 29 -12.61 -2.72 2.94
CA GLY A 29 -14.02 -2.79 3.33
C GLY A 29 -14.60 -4.21 3.24
N ARG A 30 -14.07 -5.08 2.37
CA ARG A 30 -14.40 -6.51 2.36
C ARG A 30 -13.86 -7.23 3.60
N VAL A 31 -12.76 -6.76 4.18
CA VAL A 31 -12.23 -7.26 5.46
C VAL A 31 -13.12 -6.79 6.63
N GLU A 32 -13.75 -5.61 6.53
CA GLU A 32 -14.58 -5.03 7.59
C GLU A 32 -15.95 -5.70 7.83
N ASP A 33 -16.56 -6.32 6.80
CA ASP A 33 -17.84 -7.04 7.00
C ASP A 33 -17.66 -8.37 7.76
N GLN A 34 -16.41 -8.77 8.04
CA GLN A 34 -16.10 -9.86 8.95
C GLN A 34 -15.79 -9.31 10.34
N LYS A 35 -16.78 -9.47 11.23
CA LYS A 35 -16.68 -9.57 12.70
C LYS A 35 -15.23 -9.59 13.21
N LEU A 36 -14.83 -8.59 14.02
CA LEU A 36 -13.70 -8.62 14.97
C LEU A 36 -12.60 -9.65 14.63
N LEU A 37 -11.54 -9.24 13.91
CA LEU A 37 -10.41 -10.09 13.55
C LEU A 37 -10.01 -11.06 14.69
N ASP A 38 -10.35 -12.32 14.50
CA ASP A 38 -9.93 -13.45 15.32
C ASP A 38 -8.43 -13.69 15.07
N PRO A 39 -7.61 -14.18 16.03
CA PRO A 39 -6.22 -14.53 15.78
C PRO A 39 -6.03 -15.46 14.58
N MET A 40 -7.03 -16.30 14.31
CA MET A 40 -7.09 -17.12 13.11
C MET A 40 -7.12 -16.27 11.83
N ASP A 41 -7.80 -15.12 11.84
CA ASP A 41 -7.86 -14.17 10.72
C ASP A 41 -6.52 -13.44 10.51
N MET A 42 -5.72 -13.24 11.56
CA MET A 42 -4.40 -12.60 11.44
C MET A 42 -3.35 -13.52 10.81
N THR A 43 -3.38 -14.80 11.15
CA THR A 43 -2.54 -15.81 10.50
C THR A 43 -2.93 -15.97 9.02
N ASP A 44 -4.23 -16.05 8.73
CA ASP A 44 -4.72 -16.14 7.34
C ASP A 44 -4.34 -14.89 6.52
N LEU A 45 -4.36 -13.72 7.15
CA LEU A 45 -3.94 -12.47 6.53
C LEU A 45 -2.43 -12.43 6.26
N GLY A 46 -1.60 -12.88 7.21
CA GLY A 46 -0.15 -13.03 7.00
C GLY A 46 0.16 -13.97 5.84
N ILE A 47 -0.54 -15.11 5.75
CA ILE A 47 -0.42 -16.04 4.61
C ILE A 47 -0.80 -15.34 3.30
N ALA A 48 -1.89 -14.57 3.28
CA ALA A 48 -2.32 -13.83 2.11
C ALA A 48 -1.29 -12.78 1.66
N TYR A 49 -0.63 -12.09 2.59
CA TYR A 49 0.43 -11.12 2.30
C TYR A 49 1.64 -11.77 1.63
N TRP A 50 2.12 -12.88 2.19
CA TRP A 50 3.23 -13.63 1.62
C TRP A 50 2.89 -14.28 0.29
N ALA A 51 1.66 -14.78 0.12
CA ALA A 51 1.18 -15.31 -1.15
C ALA A 51 1.15 -14.21 -2.23
N ALA A 52 0.60 -13.03 -1.92
CA ALA A 52 0.58 -11.90 -2.84
C ALA A 52 2.00 -11.43 -3.20
N PHE A 53 2.90 -11.37 -2.22
CA PHE A 53 4.31 -11.08 -2.47
C PHE A 53 4.96 -12.11 -3.41
N HIS A 54 4.70 -13.40 -3.20
CA HIS A 54 5.21 -14.47 -4.06
C HIS A 54 4.70 -14.33 -5.50
N GLN A 55 3.41 -14.00 -5.71
CA GLN A 55 2.87 -13.73 -7.04
C GLN A 55 3.58 -12.55 -7.72
N MET A 56 3.92 -11.51 -6.96
CA MET A 56 4.67 -10.35 -7.47
C MET A 56 6.10 -10.72 -7.90
N LEU A 57 6.74 -11.72 -7.26
CA LEU A 57 8.08 -12.17 -7.65
C LEU A 57 8.10 -12.85 -9.02
N HIS A 58 7.10 -13.69 -9.28
CA HIS A 58 6.99 -14.50 -10.50
C HIS A 58 6.33 -13.76 -11.68
N GLY A 59 5.90 -12.51 -11.48
CA GLY A 59 5.24 -11.72 -12.52
C GLY A 59 3.86 -12.25 -12.92
N GLN A 60 3.24 -13.04 -12.04
CA GLN A 60 1.87 -13.55 -12.19
C GLN A 60 0.85 -12.73 -11.40
N ALA A 61 1.32 -11.68 -10.73
CA ALA A 61 0.50 -10.82 -9.90
C ALA A 61 -0.45 -9.93 -10.69
N ARG A 62 -1.49 -9.52 -9.98
CA ARG A 62 -2.47 -8.53 -10.40
C ARG A 62 -2.38 -7.31 -9.49
N GLU A 63 -3.19 -6.30 -9.83
CA GLU A 63 -3.34 -5.11 -8.99
C GLU A 63 -3.78 -5.46 -7.57
N GLU A 64 -4.58 -6.52 -7.39
CA GLU A 64 -5.01 -6.98 -6.07
C GLU A 64 -3.83 -7.46 -5.20
N ASP A 65 -2.89 -8.21 -5.78
CA ASP A 65 -1.71 -8.71 -5.06
C ASP A 65 -0.79 -7.55 -4.64
N TRP A 66 -0.56 -6.60 -5.54
CA TRP A 66 0.20 -5.38 -5.21
C TRP A 66 -0.49 -4.57 -4.11
N THR A 67 -1.82 -4.44 -4.17
CA THR A 67 -2.59 -3.71 -3.16
C THR A 67 -2.47 -4.40 -1.80
N MET A 68 -2.55 -5.73 -1.77
CA MET A 68 -2.42 -6.52 -0.55
C MET A 68 -1.07 -6.29 0.15
N VAL A 69 0.03 -6.38 -0.61
CA VAL A 69 1.38 -6.11 -0.08
C VAL A 69 1.50 -4.66 0.38
N THR A 70 0.99 -3.70 -0.40
CA THR A 70 1.05 -2.27 -0.06
C THR A 70 0.29 -1.94 1.23
N VAL A 71 -0.84 -2.60 1.47
CA VAL A 71 -1.58 -2.47 2.75
C VAL A 71 -0.73 -2.98 3.90
N ALA A 72 -0.12 -4.16 3.78
CA ALA A 72 0.77 -4.72 4.81
C ALA A 72 1.92 -3.76 5.16
N LEU A 73 2.58 -3.19 4.15
CA LEU A 73 3.69 -2.23 4.35
C LEU A 73 3.23 -0.94 5.05
N ASN A 74 2.06 -0.40 4.67
CA ASN A 74 1.52 0.79 5.32
C ASN A 74 1.10 0.52 6.77
N THR A 75 0.51 -0.66 7.04
CA THR A 75 0.20 -1.09 8.40
C THR A 75 1.49 -1.21 9.22
N ALA A 76 2.54 -1.81 8.66
CA ALA A 76 3.83 -1.94 9.32
C ALA A 76 4.45 -0.57 9.68
N LEU A 77 4.36 0.40 8.77
CA LEU A 77 4.83 1.76 8.99
C LEU A 77 4.10 2.43 10.18
N ILE A 78 2.78 2.31 10.23
CA ILE A 78 1.99 2.88 11.33
C ILE A 78 2.31 2.18 12.65
N LEU A 79 2.53 0.86 12.64
CA LEU A 79 2.95 0.13 13.84
C LEU A 79 4.34 0.60 14.31
N CYS A 80 5.28 0.90 13.40
CA CYS A 80 6.56 1.53 13.75
C CYS A 80 6.36 2.90 14.40
N GLU A 81 5.47 3.74 13.86
CA GLU A 81 5.13 5.06 14.43
C GLU A 81 4.48 4.94 15.82
N GLN A 82 3.79 3.83 16.10
CA GLN A 82 3.23 3.51 17.42
C GLN A 82 4.27 2.93 18.40
N GLY A 83 5.51 2.71 17.95
CA GLY A 83 6.63 2.23 18.77
C GLY A 83 7.01 0.76 18.56
N PHE A 84 6.31 0.02 17.69
CA PHE A 84 6.64 -1.37 17.38
C PHE A 84 7.72 -1.42 16.30
N GLY A 85 8.99 -1.34 16.71
CA GLY A 85 10.13 -1.39 15.79
C GLY A 85 10.38 -0.05 15.09
N ALA A 86 10.43 1.05 15.85
CA ALA A 86 10.66 2.40 15.32
C ALA A 86 11.92 2.54 14.43
N ASP A 87 12.95 1.72 14.67
CA ASP A 87 14.18 1.71 13.87
C ASP A 87 13.99 1.18 12.43
N TRP A 88 12.83 0.58 12.13
CA TRP A 88 12.51 -0.02 10.82
C TRP A 88 11.80 0.93 9.85
N VAL A 89 11.48 2.17 10.28
CA VAL A 89 10.77 3.15 9.46
C VAL A 89 11.45 3.37 8.10
N ASP A 90 12.78 3.51 8.09
CA ASP A 90 13.53 3.74 6.85
C ASP A 90 13.46 2.54 5.89
N THR A 91 13.60 1.32 6.41
CA THR A 91 13.47 0.09 5.61
C THR A 91 12.06 -0.04 5.00
N ILE A 92 11.03 0.26 5.79
CA ILE A 92 9.63 0.21 5.32
C ILE A 92 9.36 1.29 4.27
N ASN A 93 9.94 2.48 4.42
CA ASN A 93 9.85 3.53 3.40
C ASN A 93 10.50 3.11 2.08
N VAL A 94 11.68 2.48 2.12
CA VAL A 94 12.33 1.92 0.92
C VAL A 94 11.44 0.84 0.27
N ALA A 95 10.78 0.01 1.07
CA ALA A 95 9.83 -0.99 0.58
C ALA A 95 8.62 -0.34 -0.12
N LEU A 96 8.04 0.70 0.48
CA LEU A 96 6.92 1.46 -0.09
C LEU A 96 7.30 2.19 -1.38
N GLU A 97 8.49 2.78 -1.46
CA GLU A 97 9.01 3.36 -2.70
C GLU A 97 9.16 2.30 -3.78
N GLY A 98 9.68 1.12 -3.44
CA GLY A 98 9.77 -0.02 -4.34
C GLY A 98 8.39 -0.47 -4.85
N ALA A 99 7.40 -0.52 -3.97
CA ALA A 99 6.02 -0.82 -4.33
C ALA A 99 5.43 0.24 -5.27
N TRP A 100 5.71 1.52 -5.03
CA TRP A 100 5.29 2.61 -5.90
C TRP A 100 5.91 2.52 -7.31
N ARG A 101 7.22 2.24 -7.41
CA ARG A 101 7.88 2.01 -8.71
C ARG A 101 7.24 0.85 -9.48
N SER A 102 6.82 -0.19 -8.78
CA SER A 102 6.10 -1.32 -9.39
C SER A 102 4.77 -0.86 -10.00
N LYS A 103 4.01 -0.04 -9.27
CA LYS A 103 2.75 0.53 -9.76
C LYS A 103 2.95 1.38 -11.01
N LEU A 104 3.91 2.31 -10.98
CA LEU A 104 4.20 3.17 -12.14
C LEU A 104 4.55 2.35 -13.39
N ARG A 105 5.28 1.24 -13.20
CA ARG A 105 5.61 0.30 -14.27
C ARG A 105 4.37 -0.45 -14.76
N ALA A 106 3.52 -0.91 -13.86
CA ALA A 106 2.29 -1.61 -14.19
C ALA A 106 1.30 -0.71 -14.95
N ASP A 107 1.19 0.57 -14.59
CA ASP A 107 0.33 1.54 -15.30
C ASP A 107 0.79 1.77 -16.75
N GLY A 108 2.10 1.64 -17.02
CA GLY A 108 2.66 1.79 -18.37
C GLY A 108 2.71 0.49 -19.18
N LEU A 109 3.02 -0.64 -18.56
CA LEU A 109 3.35 -1.91 -19.23
C LEU A 109 2.35 -3.04 -18.96
N GLY A 110 1.44 -2.87 -17.99
CA GLY A 110 0.52 -3.90 -17.54
C GLY A 110 1.17 -5.02 -16.72
N VAL A 111 2.42 -4.84 -16.27
CA VAL A 111 3.21 -5.87 -15.56
C VAL A 111 3.38 -5.51 -14.10
N TRP A 112 2.85 -6.36 -13.21
CA TRP A 112 2.99 -6.25 -11.76
C TRP A 112 4.17 -7.09 -11.26
N ARG A 113 5.30 -6.43 -11.02
CA ARG A 113 6.53 -7.07 -10.52
C ARG A 113 7.41 -6.09 -9.75
N TYR A 114 8.08 -6.57 -8.72
CA TYR A 114 9.08 -5.79 -7.97
C TYR A 114 10.47 -5.87 -8.62
N ASP A 115 11.27 -4.82 -8.46
CA ASP A 115 12.70 -4.84 -8.81
C ASP A 115 13.55 -5.47 -7.69
N GLY A 116 14.80 -5.84 -7.99
CA GLY A 116 15.66 -6.58 -7.06
C GLY A 116 15.85 -5.91 -5.70
N ASN A 117 15.98 -4.58 -5.67
CA ASN A 117 16.13 -3.82 -4.42
C ASN A 117 14.80 -3.79 -3.65
N ALA A 118 13.68 -3.57 -4.34
CA ALA A 118 12.36 -3.62 -3.75
C ALA A 118 12.03 -4.99 -3.16
N ILE A 119 12.47 -6.09 -3.79
CA ILE A 119 12.24 -7.46 -3.30
C ILE A 119 12.84 -7.67 -1.91
N CYS A 120 14.08 -7.23 -1.68
CA CYS A 120 14.74 -7.38 -0.39
C CYS A 120 14.03 -6.54 0.68
N ALA A 121 13.81 -5.24 0.40
CA ALA A 121 13.18 -4.33 1.37
C ALA A 121 11.75 -4.75 1.73
N ILE A 122 10.95 -5.20 0.75
CA ILE A 122 9.58 -5.67 0.99
C ILE A 122 9.58 -6.95 1.81
N ARG A 123 10.50 -7.89 1.54
CA ARG A 123 10.64 -9.11 2.34
C ARG A 123 10.94 -8.78 3.79
N GLU A 124 11.95 -7.96 4.03
CA GLU A 124 12.35 -7.53 5.37
C GLU A 124 11.21 -6.80 6.11
N ALA A 125 10.48 -5.94 5.41
CA ALA A 125 9.32 -5.25 5.96
C ALA A 125 8.16 -6.19 6.30
N LEU A 126 7.90 -7.24 5.50
CA LEU A 126 6.89 -8.25 5.81
C LEU A 126 7.29 -9.13 7.00
N GLU A 127 8.56 -9.50 7.11
CA GLU A 127 9.08 -10.22 8.28
C GLU A 127 8.94 -9.37 9.55
N MET A 128 9.25 -8.07 9.47
CA MET A 128 9.02 -7.15 10.59
C MET A 128 7.53 -7.01 10.91
N HIS A 129 6.66 -6.92 9.91
CA HIS A 129 5.21 -6.88 10.12
C HIS A 129 4.71 -8.13 10.88
N ASP A 130 5.18 -9.33 10.52
CA ASP A 130 4.82 -10.55 11.24
C ASP A 130 5.25 -10.47 12.72
N LEU A 131 6.47 -10.00 13.00
CA LEU A 131 6.94 -9.75 14.37
C LEU A 131 6.10 -8.68 15.10
N GLN A 132 5.68 -7.61 14.42
CA GLN A 132 4.81 -6.60 15.02
C GLN A 132 3.45 -7.18 15.40
N VAL A 133 2.86 -8.02 14.54
CA VAL A 133 1.57 -8.67 14.79
C VAL A 133 1.65 -9.65 15.97
N GLU A 134 2.80 -10.29 16.20
CA GLU A 134 3.00 -11.14 17.38
C GLU A 134 3.05 -10.35 18.70
N HIS A 135 3.49 -9.09 18.68
CA HIS A 135 3.72 -8.28 19.88
C HIS A 135 2.62 -7.24 20.14
N ALA A 136 1.97 -6.75 19.10
CA ALA A 136 0.89 -5.79 19.19
C ALA A 136 -0.42 -6.48 19.61
N ASN A 137 -1.21 -5.81 20.43
CA ASN A 137 -2.54 -6.29 20.75
C ASN A 137 -3.52 -6.00 19.59
N LYS A 138 -4.65 -6.72 19.57
CA LYS A 138 -5.66 -6.58 18.50
C LYS A 138 -6.16 -5.14 18.31
N GLY A 139 -6.24 -4.37 19.38
CA GLY A 139 -6.71 -2.97 19.34
C GLY A 139 -5.71 -2.06 18.63
N GLU A 140 -4.42 -2.26 18.86
CA GLU A 140 -3.33 -1.53 18.19
C GLU A 140 -3.30 -1.84 16.70
N ILE A 141 -3.40 -3.12 16.34
CA ILE A 141 -3.41 -3.54 14.93
C ILE A 141 -4.66 -3.01 14.21
N ARG A 142 -5.82 -3.02 14.87
CA ARG A 142 -7.04 -2.41 14.33
C ARG A 142 -6.88 -0.91 14.14
N ALA A 143 -6.32 -0.21 15.13
CA ALA A 143 -6.04 1.22 15.02
C ALA A 143 -5.09 1.54 13.87
N ALA A 144 -4.10 0.66 13.62
CA ALA A 144 -3.21 0.79 12.47
C ALA A 144 -3.98 0.65 11.13
N PHE A 145 -4.87 -0.33 10.99
CA PHE A 145 -5.71 -0.47 9.79
C PHE A 145 -6.65 0.73 9.58
N ASP A 146 -7.28 1.21 10.64
CA ASP A 146 -8.15 2.40 10.60
C ASP A 146 -7.36 3.63 10.15
N GLU A 147 -6.11 3.75 10.58
CA GLU A 147 -5.20 4.82 10.18
C GLU A 147 -4.73 4.68 8.72
N VAL A 148 -4.40 3.47 8.24
CA VAL A 148 -4.13 3.21 6.80
C VAL A 148 -5.33 3.68 5.97
N ARG A 149 -6.54 3.30 6.39
CA ARG A 149 -7.78 3.70 5.73
C ARG A 149 -7.93 5.21 5.71
N ARG A 150 -7.71 5.89 6.84
CA ARG A 150 -7.79 7.35 6.95
C ARG A 150 -6.77 8.04 6.03
N ARG A 151 -5.52 7.60 6.04
CA ARG A 151 -4.45 8.10 5.14
C ARG A 151 -4.83 7.88 3.68
N ALA A 152 -5.46 6.76 3.36
CA ALA A 152 -5.96 6.51 2.02
C ALA A 152 -7.05 7.46 1.55
N VAL A 153 -7.93 7.88 2.45
CA VAL A 153 -9.03 8.80 2.08
C VAL A 153 -8.44 10.17 1.79
N ALA A 154 -7.43 10.55 2.57
CA ALA A 154 -6.70 11.79 2.44
C ALA A 154 -5.70 11.82 1.26
N GLY A 155 -5.44 10.68 0.61
CA GLY A 155 -4.50 10.58 -0.51
C GLY A 155 -3.03 10.34 -0.10
N HIS A 156 -2.77 10.00 1.16
CA HIS A 156 -1.43 9.80 1.73
C HIS A 156 -0.96 8.33 1.78
N VAL A 157 -1.49 7.44 0.92
CA VAL A 157 -1.09 6.00 0.91
C VAL A 157 0.31 5.77 0.35
N PHE A 158 0.82 6.76 -0.36
CA PHE A 158 2.14 6.73 -0.95
C PHE A 158 2.85 7.97 -0.43
N ALA A 159 4.05 7.78 0.12
CA ALA A 159 4.95 8.90 0.27
C ALA A 159 5.16 9.48 -1.13
N GLU A 160 4.45 10.56 -1.46
CA GLU A 160 4.90 11.48 -2.50
C GLU A 160 6.21 12.05 -1.96
N ALA A 161 7.32 11.39 -2.30
CA ALA A 161 8.63 11.98 -2.15
C ALA A 161 8.62 13.28 -2.97
N ALA A 162 8.51 14.40 -2.27
CA ALA A 162 8.71 15.74 -2.79
C ALA A 162 10.19 15.99 -3.07
#